data_AF-A0A7N0TFX6-F1
#
_entry.id   AF-A0A7N0TFX6-F1
#
_cell.length_a   1.000
_cell.length_b   1.000
_cell.length_c   1.000
_cell.angle_alpha   90.00
_cell.angle_beta   90.00
_cell.angle_gamma   90.00
#
_symmetry.space_group_name_H-M   'P 1'
#
loop_
_entity.id
_entity.type
_entity.pdbx_description
1 polymer ?
#
loop_
_entity_poly.entity_id
_entity_poly.type
_entity_poly.pdbx_seq_one_letter_code
_entity_poly.pdbx_strand_id
1 'polypeptide(L)'
;MGSVYLAKLLSQHLELVIRQKIPSIIALINKNLDDIKAELDRIGRPIAVDSGAQLYTILELCRAFDRVFKEHLDGGRPAALKKLPFDRHLSLNNVRKIVSEADGYQPHLIAPEQGYRRLIDGSTSYFKGPAEASVDAVHFVLKELVRKSIAETQESKRFPTLTADIAAAANEALEKFRDESRKTVVRLVEMESRYLTVDFFRKLHLEIEKSAPPTGPNQASNIDRGAENHFKRIGTNVQGYINMVCDTLRNSIPKAVVYCQVREAKRSLLNYFYTRVGRKEKERLSQMLDEDPQLMEKRDQSAKRQDLYKSARDNRCCSMEVIRRDS
;
A
#
# COMPACT_ATOMS: atom_id res chain seq x y z
N MET A 1 62.21 -59.34 -25.23
CA MET A 1 61.27 -58.23 -25.41
C MET A 1 59.85 -58.78 -25.44
N GLY A 2 59.31 -59.12 -24.26
CA GLY A 2 58.05 -59.89 -24.12
C GLY A 2 56.84 -59.01 -23.78
N SER A 3 55.65 -59.61 -23.84
CA SER A 3 54.34 -59.01 -23.54
C SER A 3 54.30 -58.23 -22.21
N VAL A 4 55.09 -58.63 -21.21
CA VAL A 4 55.21 -57.96 -19.90
C VAL A 4 55.82 -56.55 -20.01
N TYR A 5 56.77 -56.34 -20.93
CA TYR A 5 57.36 -55.02 -21.16
C TYR A 5 56.38 -54.09 -21.86
N LEU A 6 55.62 -54.62 -22.84
CA LEU A 6 54.53 -53.89 -23.50
C LEU A 6 53.44 -53.49 -22.50
N ALA A 7 53.06 -54.38 -21.58
CA ALA A 7 52.10 -54.07 -20.52
C ALA A 7 52.58 -52.91 -19.62
N LYS A 8 53.85 -52.91 -19.21
CA LYS A 8 54.44 -51.79 -18.45
C LYS A 8 54.44 -50.48 -19.23
N LEU A 9 54.81 -50.52 -20.51
CA LEU A 9 54.84 -49.33 -21.37
C LEU A 9 53.43 -48.76 -21.57
N LEU A 10 52.45 -49.63 -21.80
CA LEU A 10 51.03 -49.24 -21.90
C LEU A 10 50.52 -48.64 -20.58
N SER A 11 50.85 -49.22 -19.43
CA SER A 11 50.48 -48.66 -18.11
C SER A 11 51.07 -47.27 -17.89
N GLN A 12 52.35 -47.07 -18.21
CA GLN A 12 53.01 -45.75 -18.11
C GLN A 12 52.35 -44.72 -19.04
N HIS A 13 52.05 -45.13 -20.28
CA HIS A 13 51.38 -44.25 -21.23
C HIS A 13 49.95 -43.89 -20.75
N LEU A 14 49.22 -44.85 -20.19
CA LEU A 14 47.87 -44.64 -19.64
C LEU A 14 47.91 -43.68 -18.44
N GLU A 15 48.88 -43.84 -17.54
CA GLU A 15 49.07 -42.96 -16.39
C GLU A 15 49.37 -41.52 -16.81
N LEU A 16 50.23 -41.33 -17.81
CA LEU A 16 50.61 -40.00 -18.32
C LEU A 16 49.40 -39.30 -18.95
N VAL A 17 48.61 -40.01 -19.77
CA VAL A 17 47.37 -39.49 -20.36
C VAL A 17 46.34 -39.15 -19.27
N ILE A 18 46.20 -39.99 -18.24
CA ILE A 18 45.30 -39.72 -17.11
C ILE A 18 45.73 -38.44 -16.38
N ARG A 19 47.01 -38.29 -16.03
CA ARG A 19 47.54 -37.10 -15.34
C ARG A 19 47.31 -35.81 -16.14
N GLN A 20 47.46 -35.85 -17.46
CA GLN A 20 47.19 -34.70 -18.32
C GLN A 20 45.71 -34.30 -18.38
N LYS A 21 44.78 -35.26 -18.30
CA LYS A 21 43.34 -35.00 -18.39
C LYS A 21 42.70 -34.60 -17.05
N ILE A 22 43.30 -34.95 -15.92
CA ILE A 22 42.78 -34.65 -14.58
C ILE A 22 42.46 -33.14 -14.37
N PRO A 23 43.35 -32.17 -14.68
CA PRO A 23 43.07 -30.75 -14.46
C PRO A 23 41.85 -30.24 -15.24
N SER A 24 41.69 -30.68 -16.48
CA SER A 24 40.54 -30.32 -17.33
C SER A 24 39.23 -30.87 -16.76
N ILE A 25 39.24 -32.09 -16.22
CA ILE A 25 38.06 -32.68 -15.59
C ILE A 25 37.72 -31.95 -14.28
N ILE A 26 38.70 -31.50 -13.52
CA ILE A 26 38.49 -30.71 -12.29
C ILE A 26 37.78 -29.38 -12.62
N ALA A 27 38.27 -28.66 -13.63
CA ALA A 27 37.65 -27.42 -14.08
C ALA A 27 36.19 -27.65 -14.50
N LEU A 28 35.91 -28.75 -15.21
CA LEU A 28 34.56 -29.12 -15.62
C LEU A 28 33.65 -29.44 -14.43
N ILE A 29 34.13 -30.24 -13.46
CA ILE A 29 33.36 -30.58 -12.25
C ILE A 29 33.05 -29.33 -11.44
N ASN A 30 34.03 -28.46 -11.21
CA ASN A 30 33.83 -27.23 -10.44
C ASN A 30 32.84 -26.30 -11.14
N LYS A 31 32.99 -26.10 -12.46
CA LYS A 31 32.05 -25.31 -13.24
C LYS A 31 30.62 -25.86 -13.17
N ASN A 32 30.45 -27.16 -13.38
CA ASN A 32 29.14 -27.80 -13.26
C ASN A 32 28.57 -27.69 -11.84
N LEU A 33 29.41 -27.77 -10.80
CA LEU A 33 29.00 -27.57 -9.42
C LEU A 33 28.48 -26.15 -9.18
N ASP A 34 29.14 -25.15 -9.73
CA ASP A 34 28.75 -23.75 -9.60
C ASP A 34 27.48 -23.44 -10.41
N ASP A 35 27.35 -24.02 -11.61
CA ASP A 35 26.13 -23.93 -12.42
C ASP A 35 24.93 -24.58 -11.69
N ILE A 36 25.11 -25.76 -11.08
CA ILE A 36 24.07 -26.44 -10.30
C ILE A 36 23.73 -25.67 -9.03
N LYS A 37 24.71 -25.07 -8.34
CA LYS A 37 24.44 -24.20 -7.18
C LYS A 37 23.63 -22.98 -7.59
N ALA A 38 23.99 -22.31 -8.67
CA ALA A 38 23.25 -21.15 -9.17
C ALA A 38 21.82 -21.52 -9.61
N GLU A 39 21.63 -22.71 -10.19
CA GLU A 39 20.32 -23.27 -10.50
C GLU A 39 19.49 -23.55 -9.23
N LEU A 40 20.10 -24.16 -8.21
CA LEU A 40 19.46 -24.41 -6.91
C LEU A 40 19.12 -23.10 -6.16
N ASP A 41 19.97 -22.08 -6.24
CA ASP A 41 19.72 -20.77 -5.64
C ASP A 41 18.53 -20.06 -6.32
N ARG A 42 18.36 -20.23 -7.64
CA ARG A 42 17.19 -19.72 -8.37
C ARG A 42 15.90 -20.46 -8.03
N ILE A 43 15.97 -21.78 -7.87
CA ILE A 43 14.80 -22.62 -7.54
C ILE A 43 14.41 -22.48 -6.06
N GLY A 44 15.37 -22.16 -5.19
CA GLY A 44 15.19 -21.98 -3.75
C GLY A 44 15.45 -23.25 -2.93
N ARG A 45 15.63 -23.10 -1.62
CA ARG A 45 15.98 -24.19 -0.69
C ARG A 45 14.81 -25.16 -0.43
N PRO A 46 15.07 -26.44 -0.09
CA PRO A 46 14.02 -27.35 0.33
C PRO A 46 13.33 -26.89 1.63
N ILE A 47 12.02 -27.10 1.70
CA ILE A 47 11.23 -26.80 2.89
C ILE A 47 11.50 -27.88 3.93
N ALA A 48 11.72 -27.46 5.18
CA ALA A 48 11.91 -28.38 6.28
C ALA A 48 10.58 -29.08 6.68
N VAL A 49 10.68 -30.32 7.14
CA VAL A 49 9.55 -31.18 7.54
C VAL A 49 8.98 -30.78 8.93
N ASP A 50 9.73 -29.99 9.68
CA ASP A 50 9.33 -29.53 11.01
C ASP A 50 8.31 -28.38 10.95
N SER A 51 7.29 -28.41 11.81
CA SER A 51 6.23 -27.40 11.84
C SER A 51 6.76 -26.02 12.22
N GLY A 52 7.77 -25.95 13.10
CA GLY A 52 8.42 -24.69 13.48
C GLY A 52 9.18 -24.07 12.32
N ALA A 53 9.89 -24.89 11.55
CA ALA A 53 10.61 -24.45 10.36
C ALA A 53 9.68 -24.03 9.21
N GLN A 54 8.54 -24.72 9.02
CA GLN A 54 7.49 -24.30 8.08
C GLN A 54 6.91 -22.94 8.46
N LEU A 55 6.58 -22.74 9.74
CA LEU A 55 6.10 -21.46 10.24
C LEU A 55 7.14 -20.34 10.04
N TYR A 56 8.41 -20.61 10.35
CA TYR A 56 9.48 -19.64 10.13
C TYR A 56 9.58 -19.21 8.67
N THR A 57 9.53 -20.18 7.74
CA THR A 57 9.56 -19.93 6.29
C THR A 57 8.39 -19.05 5.85
N ILE A 58 7.17 -19.34 6.32
CA ILE A 58 5.98 -18.52 6.03
C ILE A 58 6.17 -17.09 6.54
N LEU A 59 6.66 -16.92 7.77
CA LEU A 59 6.89 -15.60 8.37
C LEU A 59 7.99 -14.82 7.66
N GLU A 60 9.04 -15.49 7.20
CA GLU A 60 10.13 -14.90 6.42
C GLU A 60 9.62 -14.36 5.07
N LEU A 61 8.84 -15.17 4.34
CA LEU A 61 8.18 -14.75 3.10
C LEU A 61 7.23 -13.56 3.32
N CYS A 62 6.48 -13.57 4.41
CA CYS A 62 5.61 -12.45 4.76
C CYS A 62 6.40 -11.19 5.05
N ARG A 63 7.56 -11.29 5.72
CA ARG A 63 8.45 -10.14 5.99
C ARG A 63 9.08 -9.60 4.71
N ALA A 64 9.45 -10.47 3.77
CA ALA A 64 9.95 -10.07 2.46
C ALA A 64 8.90 -9.26 1.70
N PHE A 65 7.65 -9.76 1.63
CA PHE A 65 6.52 -9.02 1.07
C PHE A 65 6.31 -7.66 1.78
N ASP A 66 6.29 -7.66 3.11
CA ASP A 66 6.09 -6.45 3.92
C ASP A 66 7.15 -5.39 3.62
N ARG A 67 8.41 -5.80 3.39
CA ARG A 67 9.52 -4.91 3.04
C ARG A 67 9.31 -4.30 1.66
N VAL A 68 9.02 -5.12 0.65
CA VAL A 68 8.75 -4.64 -0.72
C VAL A 68 7.56 -3.70 -0.74
N PHE A 69 6.48 -4.04 -0.02
CA PHE A 69 5.31 -3.18 0.11
C PHE A 69 5.64 -1.83 0.75
N LYS A 70 6.45 -1.81 1.82
CA LYS A 70 6.90 -0.58 2.48
C LYS A 70 7.78 0.28 1.57
N GLU A 71 8.68 -0.32 0.81
CA GLU A 71 9.52 0.37 -0.18
C GLU A 71 8.66 1.03 -1.28
N HIS A 72 7.63 0.33 -1.76
CA HIS A 72 6.67 0.86 -2.73
C HIS A 72 5.80 2.00 -2.18
N LEU A 73 5.43 1.91 -0.89
CA LEU A 73 4.62 2.91 -0.22
C LEU A 73 5.42 4.19 0.08
N ASP A 74 6.71 4.06 0.40
CA ASP A 74 7.62 5.18 0.66
C ASP A 74 8.16 5.81 -0.66
N GLY A 75 8.26 5.04 -1.74
CA GLY A 75 8.74 5.50 -3.06
C GLY A 75 7.67 6.14 -3.97
N GLY A 76 6.39 6.06 -3.62
CA GLY A 76 5.28 6.57 -4.43
C GLY A 76 5.10 8.08 -4.33
N ARG A 77 5.39 8.82 -5.40
CA ARG A 77 5.07 10.26 -5.50
C ARG A 77 3.54 10.45 -5.47
N PRO A 78 2.99 11.34 -4.61
CA PRO A 78 1.56 11.60 -4.55
C PRO A 78 1.11 12.42 -5.77
N ALA A 79 0.46 11.77 -6.74
CA ALA A 79 -0.11 12.42 -7.90
C ALA A 79 -1.61 12.75 -7.68
N ALA A 80 -1.91 14.04 -7.78
CA ALA A 80 -3.16 14.63 -8.25
C ALA A 80 -4.44 14.49 -7.40
N LEU A 81 -4.55 15.32 -6.35
CA LEU A 81 -5.85 15.83 -5.92
C LEU A 81 -6.24 17.03 -6.80
N LYS A 82 -6.89 16.77 -7.93
CA LYS A 82 -7.47 17.81 -8.80
C LYS A 82 -8.74 18.39 -8.17
N LYS A 83 -8.87 19.72 -8.31
CA LYS A 83 -9.94 20.58 -7.78
C LYS A 83 -11.34 20.11 -8.16
N LEU A 84 -12.25 20.16 -7.19
CA LEU A 84 -13.70 20.04 -7.38
C LEU A 84 -14.29 21.36 -7.90
N PRO A 85 -15.24 21.34 -8.86
CA PRO A 85 -15.95 22.53 -9.30
C PRO A 85 -17.11 22.85 -8.33
N PHE A 86 -16.96 23.91 -7.53
CA PHE A 86 -17.98 24.36 -6.57
C PHE A 86 -19.07 25.27 -7.15
N ASP A 87 -19.14 25.44 -8.47
CA ASP A 87 -19.85 26.59 -9.05
C ASP A 87 -21.31 26.35 -9.45
N ARG A 88 -22.00 25.35 -8.87
CA ARG A 88 -23.35 24.97 -9.33
C ARG A 88 -24.47 24.83 -8.30
N HIS A 89 -24.27 25.20 -7.02
CA HIS A 89 -25.32 25.02 -5.99
C HIS A 89 -25.73 26.26 -5.17
N LEU A 90 -25.30 27.48 -5.55
CA LEU A 90 -25.73 28.74 -4.91
C LEU A 90 -26.54 29.66 -5.86
N SER A 91 -27.68 29.18 -6.38
CA SER A 91 -28.62 30.05 -7.09
C SER A 91 -29.38 30.95 -6.11
N LEU A 92 -29.49 32.25 -6.41
CA LEU A 92 -30.21 33.27 -5.62
C LEU A 92 -31.66 32.85 -5.28
N ASN A 93 -32.30 32.07 -6.16
CA ASN A 93 -33.67 31.58 -5.95
C ASN A 93 -33.75 30.49 -4.87
N ASN A 94 -32.70 29.69 -4.69
CA ASN A 94 -32.64 28.63 -3.67
C ASN A 94 -32.36 29.24 -2.28
N VAL A 95 -31.50 30.25 -2.21
CA VAL A 95 -31.23 31.02 -0.98
C VAL A 95 -32.47 31.75 -0.50
N ARG A 96 -33.22 32.42 -1.40
CA ARG A 96 -34.47 33.12 -1.07
C ARG A 96 -35.52 32.16 -0.49
N LYS A 97 -35.70 30.98 -1.10
CA LYS A 97 -36.69 29.99 -0.65
C LYS A 97 -36.36 29.41 0.73
N ILE A 98 -35.11 29.00 0.96
CA ILE A 98 -34.67 28.37 2.22
C ILE A 98 -34.68 29.36 3.39
N VAL A 99 -34.31 30.63 3.15
CA VAL A 99 -34.31 31.67 4.19
C VAL A 99 -35.73 32.09 4.54
N SER A 100 -36.62 32.26 3.55
CA SER A 100 -38.03 32.60 3.80
C SER A 100 -38.83 31.47 4.46
N GLU A 101 -38.51 30.19 4.19
CA GLU A 101 -39.13 29.04 4.87
C GLU A 101 -38.56 28.81 6.28
N ALA A 102 -37.37 29.34 6.60
CA ALA A 102 -36.72 29.18 7.90
C ALA A 102 -37.06 30.29 8.92
N ASP A 103 -37.28 31.52 8.46
CA ASP A 103 -37.51 32.68 9.34
C ASP A 103 -38.98 32.84 9.79
N GLY A 104 -39.95 32.21 9.14
CA GLY A 104 -41.36 32.44 9.47
C GLY A 104 -41.85 33.87 9.19
N TYR A 105 -43.08 34.18 9.60
CA TYR A 105 -43.85 35.37 9.15
C TYR A 105 -43.42 36.74 9.75
N GLN A 106 -42.35 36.81 10.54
CA GLN A 106 -42.03 38.01 11.33
C GLN A 106 -40.74 38.68 10.83
N PRO A 107 -40.72 39.99 10.51
CA PRO A 107 -39.52 40.69 10.07
C PRO A 107 -38.53 40.82 11.24
N HIS A 108 -37.33 40.27 11.08
CA HIS A 108 -36.32 40.22 12.14
C HIS A 108 -35.53 41.53 12.22
N LEU A 109 -35.45 42.12 13.42
CA LEU A 109 -34.62 43.30 13.73
C LEU A 109 -33.13 42.94 13.98
N ILE A 110 -32.80 41.66 14.07
CA ILE A 110 -31.47 41.08 14.33
C ILE A 110 -31.20 40.00 13.27
N ALA A 111 -29.95 39.85 12.81
CA ALA A 111 -29.60 38.95 11.70
C ALA A 111 -30.10 37.50 11.94
N PRO A 112 -30.72 36.83 10.94
CA PRO A 112 -31.34 35.53 11.11
C PRO A 112 -30.31 34.39 11.26
N GLU A 113 -29.93 34.09 12.50
CA GLU A 113 -28.96 33.05 12.87
C GLU A 113 -29.33 31.67 12.30
N GLN A 114 -30.63 31.36 12.28
CA GLN A 114 -31.14 30.07 11.82
C GLN A 114 -31.03 29.89 10.30
N GLY A 115 -31.19 30.98 9.53
CA GLY A 115 -30.98 30.98 8.09
C GLY A 115 -29.52 30.71 7.71
N TYR A 116 -28.57 31.37 8.40
CA TYR A 116 -27.14 31.12 8.22
C TYR A 116 -26.77 29.67 8.52
N ARG A 117 -27.25 29.12 9.66
CA ARG A 117 -26.97 27.75 10.07
C ARG A 117 -27.48 26.74 9.03
N ARG A 118 -28.72 26.88 8.56
CA ARG A 118 -29.28 25.97 7.53
C ARG A 118 -28.55 26.06 6.19
N LEU A 119 -28.16 27.26 5.75
CA LEU A 119 -27.43 27.44 4.50
C LEU A 119 -26.02 26.82 4.57
N ILE A 120 -25.35 26.98 5.72
CA ILE A 120 -24.03 26.39 5.96
C ILE A 120 -24.13 24.87 6.09
N ASP A 121 -25.11 24.33 6.81
CA ASP A 121 -25.35 22.89 6.92
C ASP A 121 -25.65 22.26 5.55
N GLY A 122 -26.55 22.89 4.79
CA GLY A 122 -26.90 22.46 3.44
C GLY A 122 -25.67 22.46 2.52
N SER A 123 -24.86 23.51 2.56
CA SER A 123 -23.65 23.62 1.73
C SER A 123 -22.55 22.65 2.18
N THR A 124 -22.42 22.42 3.50
CA THR A 124 -21.37 21.55 4.05
C THR A 124 -21.67 20.07 3.77
N SER A 125 -22.95 19.70 3.66
CA SER A 125 -23.35 18.34 3.28
C SER A 125 -22.78 17.89 1.93
N TYR A 126 -22.56 18.81 0.98
CA TYR A 126 -21.97 18.51 -0.32
C TYR A 126 -20.52 18.04 -0.25
N PHE A 127 -19.77 18.34 0.84
CA PHE A 127 -18.41 17.85 0.99
C PHE A 127 -18.35 16.36 1.32
N LYS A 128 -19.43 15.74 1.81
CA LYS A 128 -19.43 14.31 2.16
C LYS A 128 -19.10 13.43 0.95
N GLY A 129 -19.77 13.63 -0.19
CA GLY A 129 -19.55 12.82 -1.40
C GLY A 129 -18.11 12.86 -1.94
N PRO A 130 -17.53 14.05 -2.19
CA PRO A 130 -16.13 14.15 -2.63
C PRO A 130 -15.12 13.63 -1.61
N ALA A 131 -15.42 13.75 -0.32
CA ALA A 131 -14.56 13.24 0.73
C ALA A 131 -14.56 11.70 0.76
N GLU A 132 -15.73 11.07 0.57
CA GLU A 132 -15.84 9.62 0.39
C GLU A 132 -15.17 9.13 -0.89
N ALA A 133 -15.32 9.86 -2.01
CA ALA A 133 -14.63 9.52 -3.25
C ALA A 133 -13.09 9.56 -3.10
N SER A 134 -12.57 10.46 -2.26
CA SER A 134 -11.14 10.55 -1.95
C SER A 134 -10.66 9.32 -1.16
N VAL A 135 -11.47 8.82 -0.23
CA VAL A 135 -11.23 7.56 0.51
C VAL A 135 -11.16 6.37 -0.45
N ASP A 136 -12.10 6.29 -1.38
CA ASP A 136 -12.20 5.19 -2.35
C ASP A 136 -11.03 5.19 -3.35
N ALA A 137 -10.59 6.37 -3.79
CA ALA A 137 -9.43 6.50 -4.69
C ALA A 137 -8.14 5.99 -4.03
N VAL A 138 -7.90 6.33 -2.75
CA VAL A 138 -6.71 5.85 -2.01
C VAL A 138 -6.76 4.34 -1.79
N HIS A 139 -7.93 3.80 -1.47
CA HIS A 139 -8.13 2.35 -1.33
C HIS A 139 -7.76 1.59 -2.62
N PHE A 140 -8.21 2.08 -3.77
CA PHE A 140 -7.88 1.48 -5.06
C PHE A 140 -6.37 1.46 -5.31
N VAL A 141 -5.68 2.58 -5.04
CA VAL A 141 -4.22 2.66 -5.16
C VAL A 141 -3.51 1.68 -4.23
N LEU A 142 -3.97 1.53 -2.99
CA LEU A 142 -3.40 0.56 -2.04
C LEU A 142 -3.60 -0.89 -2.49
N LYS A 143 -4.75 -1.24 -3.07
CA LYS A 143 -4.99 -2.56 -3.65
C LYS A 143 -4.07 -2.86 -4.83
N GLU A 144 -3.89 -1.88 -5.73
CA GLU A 144 -2.95 -2.00 -6.83
C GLU A 144 -1.51 -2.15 -6.33
N LEU A 145 -1.14 -1.46 -5.24
CA LEU A 145 0.18 -1.58 -4.61
C LEU A 145 0.42 -2.99 -4.06
N VAL A 146 -0.59 -3.60 -3.43
CA VAL A 146 -0.51 -5.00 -2.95
C VAL A 146 -0.30 -5.96 -4.12
N ARG A 147 -1.04 -5.81 -5.23
CA ARG A 147 -0.86 -6.65 -6.43
C ARG A 147 0.55 -6.51 -7.01
N LYS A 148 1.08 -5.29 -7.10
CA LYS A 148 2.45 -5.04 -7.58
C LYS A 148 3.50 -5.66 -6.65
N SER A 149 3.35 -5.47 -5.34
CA SER A 149 4.27 -6.01 -4.34
C SER A 149 4.32 -7.54 -4.36
N ILE A 150 3.17 -8.20 -4.58
CA ILE A 150 3.10 -9.65 -4.78
C ILE A 150 3.84 -10.07 -6.05
N ALA A 151 3.65 -9.37 -7.17
CA ALA A 151 4.25 -9.71 -8.45
C ALA A 151 5.80 -9.59 -8.43
N GLU A 152 6.33 -8.64 -7.66
CA GLU A 152 7.76 -8.40 -7.52
C GLU A 152 8.45 -9.36 -6.54
N THR A 153 7.70 -9.91 -5.59
CA THR A 153 8.22 -10.90 -4.64
C THR A 153 8.44 -12.25 -5.34
N GLN A 154 9.65 -12.46 -5.89
CA GLN A 154 9.99 -13.66 -6.65
C GLN A 154 9.84 -14.95 -5.84
N GLU A 155 10.09 -14.89 -4.53
CA GLU A 155 10.00 -16.03 -3.62
C GLU A 155 8.54 -16.47 -3.37
N SER A 156 7.57 -15.56 -3.52
CA SER A 156 6.14 -15.85 -3.38
C SER A 156 5.58 -16.64 -4.56
N LYS A 157 6.18 -16.53 -5.76
CA LYS A 157 5.74 -17.30 -6.95
C LYS A 157 5.85 -18.81 -6.76
N ARG A 158 6.71 -19.26 -5.85
CA ARG A 158 6.88 -20.67 -5.52
C ARG A 158 5.66 -21.25 -4.79
N PHE A 159 4.96 -20.41 -4.03
CA PHE A 159 3.85 -20.79 -3.15
C PHE A 159 2.57 -20.05 -3.55
N PRO A 160 1.85 -20.54 -4.58
CA PRO A 160 0.63 -19.90 -5.06
C PRO A 160 -0.46 -19.84 -3.97
N THR A 161 -0.59 -20.89 -3.16
CA THR A 161 -1.57 -20.95 -2.06
C THR A 161 -1.28 -19.90 -0.98
N LEU A 162 -0.04 -19.82 -0.50
CA LEU A 162 0.37 -18.79 0.46
C LEU A 162 0.18 -17.38 -0.11
N THR A 163 0.52 -17.17 -1.39
CA THR A 163 0.37 -15.88 -2.04
C THR A 163 -1.10 -15.45 -2.13
N ALA A 164 -2.00 -16.37 -2.46
CA ALA A 164 -3.43 -16.10 -2.47
C ALA A 164 -3.96 -15.77 -1.06
N ASP A 165 -3.49 -16.51 -0.05
CA ASP A 165 -3.83 -16.27 1.36
C ASP A 165 -3.34 -14.90 1.85
N ILE A 166 -2.11 -14.50 1.51
CA ILE A 166 -1.55 -13.17 1.82
C ILE A 166 -2.35 -12.08 1.11
N ALA A 167 -2.65 -12.26 -0.18
CA ALA A 167 -3.44 -11.31 -0.96
C ALA A 167 -4.85 -11.14 -0.38
N ALA A 168 -5.51 -12.23 0.00
CA ALA A 168 -6.83 -12.21 0.61
C ALA A 168 -6.81 -11.47 1.96
N ALA A 169 -5.83 -11.80 2.82
CA ALA A 169 -5.69 -11.15 4.13
C ALA A 169 -5.36 -9.66 4.02
N ALA A 170 -4.48 -9.28 3.09
CA ALA A 170 -4.16 -7.87 2.82
C ALA A 170 -5.39 -7.11 2.31
N ASN A 171 -6.17 -7.68 1.39
CA ASN A 171 -7.39 -7.07 0.89
C ASN A 171 -8.46 -6.91 1.99
N GLU A 172 -8.62 -7.92 2.86
CA GLU A 172 -9.53 -7.85 4.01
C GLU A 172 -9.14 -6.73 4.98
N ALA A 173 -7.84 -6.57 5.26
CA ALA A 173 -7.34 -5.48 6.10
C ALA A 173 -7.57 -4.11 5.45
N LEU A 174 -7.32 -3.97 4.14
CA LEU A 174 -7.57 -2.72 3.42
C LEU A 174 -9.05 -2.32 3.43
N GLU A 175 -10.00 -3.26 3.31
CA GLU A 175 -11.43 -2.93 3.44
C GLU A 175 -11.77 -2.39 4.82
N LYS A 176 -11.23 -2.99 5.89
CA LYS A 176 -11.43 -2.49 7.27
C LYS A 176 -10.89 -1.07 7.42
N PHE A 177 -9.72 -0.77 6.86
CA PHE A 177 -9.14 0.57 6.90
C PHE A 177 -9.95 1.58 6.08
N ARG A 178 -10.50 1.17 4.94
CA ARG A 178 -11.41 1.98 4.12
C ARG A 178 -12.67 2.36 4.91
N ASP A 179 -13.30 1.40 5.58
CA ASP A 179 -14.52 1.64 6.35
C ASP A 179 -14.29 2.60 7.52
N GLU A 180 -13.19 2.42 8.26
CA GLU A 180 -12.81 3.33 9.35
C GLU A 180 -12.44 4.73 8.83
N SER A 181 -11.75 4.81 7.68
CA SER A 181 -11.43 6.07 7.01
C SER A 181 -12.70 6.79 6.54
N ARG A 182 -13.70 6.08 6.01
CA ARG A 182 -14.99 6.65 5.59
C ARG A 182 -15.72 7.27 6.79
N LYS A 183 -15.86 6.52 7.88
CA LYS A 183 -16.48 7.02 9.13
C LYS A 183 -15.76 8.26 9.66
N THR A 184 -14.43 8.26 9.65
CA THR A 184 -13.63 9.37 10.17
C THR A 184 -13.78 10.63 9.33
N VAL A 185 -13.75 10.50 8.01
CA VAL A 185 -13.89 11.63 7.08
C VAL A 185 -15.31 12.21 7.12
N VAL A 186 -16.35 11.36 7.19
CA VAL A 186 -17.74 11.83 7.36
C VAL A 186 -17.90 12.58 8.68
N ARG A 187 -17.35 12.05 9.78
CA ARG A 187 -17.35 12.73 11.09
C ARG A 187 -16.64 14.07 11.03
N LEU A 188 -15.52 14.16 10.30
CA LEU A 188 -14.78 15.42 10.14
C LEU A 188 -15.65 16.49 9.48
N VAL A 189 -16.35 16.16 8.40
CA VAL A 189 -17.28 17.08 7.72
C VAL A 189 -18.47 17.43 8.63
N GLU A 190 -18.99 16.48 9.40
CA GLU A 190 -20.09 16.73 10.36
C GLU A 190 -19.68 17.60 11.55
N MET A 191 -18.41 17.55 11.97
CA MET A 191 -17.91 18.43 13.02
C MET A 191 -17.88 19.89 12.54
N GLU A 192 -17.46 20.13 11.30
CA GLU A 192 -17.44 21.48 10.69
C GLU A 192 -18.86 22.06 10.48
N SER A 193 -19.88 21.20 10.33
CA SER A 193 -21.27 21.66 10.23
C SER A 193 -21.89 21.97 11.60
N ARG A 194 -21.55 21.20 12.64
CA ARG A 194 -22.13 21.35 13.98
C ARG A 194 -21.63 22.58 14.74
N TYR A 195 -20.38 22.98 14.54
CA TYR A 195 -19.78 24.11 15.26
C TYR A 195 -19.32 25.18 14.29
N LEU A 196 -19.96 26.35 14.34
CA LEU A 196 -19.59 27.50 13.53
C LEU A 196 -18.36 28.20 14.10
N THR A 197 -17.38 28.51 13.25
CA THR A 197 -16.20 29.28 13.66
C THR A 197 -16.59 30.74 13.88
N VAL A 198 -16.81 31.13 15.14
CA VAL A 198 -17.26 32.48 15.51
C VAL A 198 -16.24 33.56 15.14
N ASP A 199 -14.94 33.25 15.17
CA ASP A 199 -13.87 34.20 14.84
C ASP A 199 -13.93 34.69 13.39
N PHE A 200 -14.45 33.87 12.47
CA PHE A 200 -14.69 34.30 11.09
C PHE A 200 -15.71 35.44 11.05
N PHE A 201 -16.85 35.29 11.74
CA PHE A 201 -17.91 36.29 11.78
C PHE A 201 -17.51 37.56 12.53
N ARG A 202 -16.61 37.46 13.53
CA ARG A 202 -16.04 38.65 14.21
C ARG A 202 -15.18 39.48 13.26
N LYS A 203 -14.30 38.82 12.49
CA LYS A 203 -13.45 39.49 11.49
C LYS A 203 -14.29 40.14 10.38
N LEU A 204 -15.34 39.45 9.95
CA LEU A 204 -16.27 39.95 8.95
C LEU A 204 -17.00 41.23 9.41
N HIS A 205 -17.44 41.30 10.67
CA HIS A 205 -18.03 42.53 11.23
C HIS A 205 -17.02 43.69 11.26
N LEU A 206 -15.77 43.44 11.62
CA LEU A 206 -14.72 44.46 11.66
C LEU A 206 -14.36 45.00 10.26
N GLU A 207 -14.44 44.16 9.21
CA GLU A 207 -14.23 44.59 7.82
C GLU A 207 -15.42 45.42 7.28
N ILE A 208 -16.63 45.13 7.74
CA ILE A 208 -17.84 45.93 7.43
C ILE A 208 -17.74 47.32 8.07
N GLU A 209 -17.26 47.43 9.31
CA GLU A 209 -17.06 48.73 9.97
C GLU A 209 -15.96 49.58 9.31
N LYS A 210 -14.90 48.94 8.80
CA LYS A 210 -13.81 49.63 8.08
C LYS A 210 -14.18 50.09 6.66
N SER A 211 -15.18 49.49 6.03
CA SER A 211 -15.58 49.76 4.64
C SER A 211 -16.81 50.65 4.51
N ALA A 212 -17.39 51.12 5.62
CA ALA A 212 -18.52 52.04 5.60
C ALA A 212 -18.09 53.49 5.26
N PRO A 213 -18.57 54.11 4.17
CA PRO A 213 -18.37 55.53 3.93
C PRO A 213 -19.19 56.37 4.94
N PRO A 214 -18.74 57.61 5.28
CA PRO A 214 -19.47 58.47 6.21
C PRO A 214 -20.78 58.90 5.54
N THR A 215 -21.92 58.35 5.99
CA THR A 215 -23.21 58.62 5.35
C THR A 215 -23.95 59.73 6.09
N GLY A 216 -24.19 60.85 5.41
CA GLY A 216 -25.05 61.94 5.88
C GLY A 216 -26.54 61.57 5.87
N PRO A 217 -27.40 62.36 6.53
CA PRO A 217 -28.77 61.99 6.83
C PRO A 217 -29.68 62.33 5.65
N ASN A 218 -30.01 61.35 4.80
CA ASN A 218 -31.27 61.30 4.02
C ASN A 218 -31.22 60.19 2.96
N GLN A 219 -31.66 58.97 3.28
CA GLN A 219 -32.19 58.03 2.28
C GLN A 219 -33.31 57.17 2.90
N ALA A 220 -34.49 57.77 3.04
CA ALA A 220 -35.74 57.06 3.28
C ALA A 220 -36.45 56.81 1.94
N SER A 221 -35.97 55.84 1.16
CA SER A 221 -36.74 55.20 0.08
C SER A 221 -35.97 54.00 -0.50
N ASN A 222 -36.28 52.80 -0.02
CA ASN A 222 -36.23 51.50 -0.72
C ASN A 222 -36.05 50.36 0.30
N ILE A 223 -37.15 50.00 0.98
CA ILE A 223 -37.19 48.83 1.87
C ILE A 223 -36.88 47.54 1.06
N ASP A 224 -37.29 47.49 -0.21
CA ASP A 224 -37.12 46.31 -1.08
C ASP A 224 -35.69 46.17 -1.66
N ARG A 225 -35.03 47.28 -2.06
CA ARG A 225 -33.60 47.25 -2.43
C ARG A 225 -32.71 47.00 -1.21
N GLY A 226 -33.13 47.44 -0.02
CA GLY A 226 -32.46 47.13 1.24
C GLY A 226 -32.50 45.63 1.56
N ALA A 227 -33.66 44.99 1.38
CA ALA A 227 -33.83 43.56 1.56
C ALA A 227 -33.00 42.74 0.56
N GLU A 228 -33.03 43.09 -0.74
CA GLU A 228 -32.19 42.41 -1.74
C GLU A 228 -30.69 42.57 -1.50
N ASN A 229 -30.24 43.77 -1.11
CA ASN A 229 -28.85 44.01 -0.76
C ASN A 229 -28.43 43.26 0.52
N HIS A 230 -29.35 43.11 1.47
CA HIS A 230 -29.15 42.32 2.69
C HIS A 230 -29.00 40.82 2.37
N PHE A 231 -29.88 40.24 1.55
CA PHE A 231 -29.76 38.84 1.12
C PHE A 231 -28.51 38.58 0.27
N LYS A 232 -28.12 39.52 -0.59
CA LYS A 232 -26.85 39.43 -1.34
C LYS A 232 -25.64 39.43 -0.40
N ARG A 233 -25.63 40.29 0.62
CA ARG A 233 -24.58 40.32 1.66
C ARG A 233 -24.53 39.01 2.45
N ILE A 234 -25.67 38.48 2.87
CA ILE A 234 -25.75 37.15 3.51
C ILE A 234 -25.12 36.08 2.61
N GLY A 235 -25.45 36.07 1.33
CA GLY A 235 -24.87 35.15 0.35
C GLY A 235 -23.35 35.25 0.26
N THR A 236 -22.80 36.45 0.14
CA THR A 236 -21.34 36.68 0.10
C THR A 236 -20.65 36.25 1.40
N ASN A 237 -21.26 36.52 2.55
CA ASN A 237 -20.74 36.14 3.86
C ASN A 237 -20.71 34.61 4.05
N VAL A 238 -21.80 33.93 3.68
CA VAL A 238 -21.89 32.45 3.71
C VAL A 238 -20.89 31.84 2.73
N GLN A 239 -20.74 32.41 1.54
CA GLN A 239 -19.75 31.96 0.56
C GLN A 239 -18.31 32.10 1.10
N GLY A 240 -18.00 33.22 1.76
CA GLY A 240 -16.71 33.42 2.43
C GLY A 240 -16.45 32.36 3.51
N TYR A 241 -17.46 32.04 4.32
CA TYR A 241 -17.36 31.00 5.35
C TYR A 241 -17.13 29.60 4.73
N ILE A 242 -17.89 29.25 3.69
CA ILE A 242 -17.76 27.97 2.99
C ILE A 242 -16.37 27.82 2.38
N ASN A 243 -15.81 28.88 1.79
CA ASN A 243 -14.45 28.86 1.24
C ASN A 243 -13.40 28.60 2.32
N MET A 244 -13.54 29.24 3.49
CA MET A 244 -12.66 28.98 4.64
C MET A 244 -12.76 27.51 5.11
N VAL A 245 -13.98 26.98 5.25
CA VAL A 245 -14.19 25.56 5.61
C VAL A 245 -13.61 24.63 4.54
N CYS A 246 -13.76 24.97 3.25
CA CYS A 246 -13.18 24.22 2.15
C CYS A 246 -11.65 24.16 2.24
N ASP A 247 -10.97 25.27 2.56
CA ASP A 247 -9.52 25.30 2.73
C ASP A 247 -9.05 24.47 3.93
N THR A 248 -9.82 24.46 5.02
CA THR A 248 -9.58 23.58 6.17
C THR A 248 -9.75 22.11 5.78
N LEU A 249 -10.88 21.74 5.17
CA LEU A 249 -11.21 20.39 4.73
C LEU A 249 -10.22 19.86 3.68
N ARG A 250 -9.74 20.72 2.78
CA ARG A 250 -8.71 20.37 1.79
C ARG A 250 -7.40 19.91 2.42
N ASN A 251 -7.09 20.36 3.62
CA ASN A 251 -5.91 19.94 4.36
C ASN A 251 -6.18 18.79 5.32
N SER A 252 -7.35 18.76 5.95
CA SER A 252 -7.68 17.80 7.00
C SER A 252 -8.16 16.45 6.44
N ILE A 253 -8.91 16.43 5.34
CA ILE A 253 -9.41 15.19 4.70
C ILE A 253 -8.24 14.31 4.22
N PRO A 254 -7.26 14.80 3.43
CA PRO A 254 -6.15 13.96 2.99
C PRO A 254 -5.31 13.44 4.16
N LYS A 255 -5.11 14.25 5.21
CA LYS A 255 -4.40 13.82 6.42
C LYS A 255 -5.14 12.69 7.14
N ALA A 256 -6.46 12.79 7.28
CA ALA A 256 -7.28 11.74 7.88
C ALA A 256 -7.23 10.45 7.04
N VAL A 257 -7.33 10.56 5.71
CA VAL A 257 -7.24 9.40 4.81
C VAL A 257 -5.87 8.73 4.88
N VAL A 258 -4.79 9.50 4.82
CA VAL A 258 -3.41 8.96 4.95
C VAL A 258 -3.19 8.33 6.32
N TYR A 259 -3.71 8.95 7.39
CA TYR A 259 -3.59 8.42 8.74
C TYR A 259 -4.34 7.09 8.92
N CYS A 260 -5.60 7.02 8.46
CA CYS A 260 -6.45 5.84 8.65
C CYS A 260 -6.14 4.71 7.67
N GLN A 261 -5.68 5.02 6.45
CA GLN A 261 -5.41 4.00 5.42
C GLN A 261 -3.93 3.75 5.24
N VAL A 262 -3.15 4.74 4.81
CA VAL A 262 -1.75 4.55 4.37
C VAL A 262 -0.84 4.18 5.55
N ARG A 263 -0.97 4.91 6.66
CA ARG A 263 -0.18 4.64 7.88
C ARG A 263 -0.57 3.32 8.54
N GLU A 264 -1.87 3.02 8.59
CA GLU A 264 -2.34 1.74 9.14
C GLU A 264 -1.95 0.58 8.23
N ALA A 265 -2.11 0.69 6.90
CA ALA A 265 -1.61 -0.30 5.96
C ALA A 265 -0.09 -0.54 6.12
N LYS A 266 0.71 0.50 6.37
CA LYS A 266 2.15 0.31 6.64
C LYS A 266 2.44 -0.48 7.92
N ARG A 267 1.57 -0.37 8.93
CA ARG A 267 1.80 -0.90 10.30
C ARG A 267 1.14 -2.25 10.57
N SER A 268 -0.03 -2.48 9.99
CA SER A 268 -0.94 -3.53 10.45
C SER A 268 -1.56 -4.38 9.33
N LEU A 269 -1.10 -4.24 8.08
CA LEU A 269 -1.61 -5.00 6.92
C LEU A 269 -1.68 -6.51 7.16
N LEU A 270 -0.62 -7.10 7.71
CA LEU A 270 -0.53 -8.54 7.97
C LEU A 270 -0.73 -8.95 9.44
N ASN A 271 -1.12 -8.04 10.34
CA ASN A 271 -1.26 -8.38 11.77
C ASN A 271 -2.32 -9.47 12.04
N TYR A 272 -3.47 -9.36 11.37
CA TYR A 272 -4.51 -10.40 11.43
C TYR A 272 -4.02 -11.71 10.81
N PHE A 273 -3.23 -11.63 9.73
CA PHE A 273 -2.65 -12.79 9.09
C PHE A 273 -1.68 -13.52 10.03
N TYR A 274 -0.76 -12.82 10.68
CA TYR A 274 0.17 -13.41 11.66
C TYR A 274 -0.56 -14.11 12.80
N THR A 275 -1.64 -13.50 13.30
CA THR A 275 -2.47 -14.11 14.36
C THR A 275 -3.19 -15.37 13.87
N ARG A 276 -3.66 -15.39 12.61
CA ARG A 276 -4.29 -16.55 11.99
C ARG A 276 -3.29 -17.68 11.74
N VAL A 277 -2.11 -17.37 11.20
CA VAL A 277 -1.06 -18.34 10.91
C VAL A 277 -0.52 -18.98 12.18
N GLY A 278 -0.32 -18.21 13.25
CA GLY A 278 0.13 -18.74 14.55
C GLY A 278 -0.86 -19.71 15.22
N ARG A 279 -2.12 -19.77 14.77
CA ARG A 279 -3.14 -20.70 15.26
C ARG A 279 -3.35 -21.92 14.34
N LYS A 280 -2.67 -21.99 13.19
CA LYS A 280 -2.84 -23.10 12.23
C LYS A 280 -2.00 -24.31 12.65
N GLU A 281 -2.57 -25.49 12.42
CA GLU A 281 -1.91 -26.78 12.63
C GLU A 281 -0.93 -27.12 11.48
N LYS A 282 -0.01 -28.06 11.74
CA LYS A 282 1.06 -28.47 10.81
C LYS A 282 0.55 -28.85 9.41
N GLU A 283 -0.57 -29.55 9.33
CA GLU A 283 -1.15 -29.98 8.04
C GLU A 283 -1.58 -28.78 7.19
N ARG A 284 -2.20 -27.78 7.82
CA ARG A 284 -2.62 -26.56 7.13
C ARG A 284 -1.44 -25.66 6.78
N LEU A 285 -0.37 -25.64 7.59
CA LEU A 285 0.86 -24.93 7.26
C LEU A 285 1.56 -25.57 6.05
N SER A 286 1.53 -26.91 5.97
CA SER A 286 2.08 -27.65 4.83
C SER A 286 1.29 -27.35 3.55
N GLN A 287 -0.05 -27.35 3.61
CA GLN A 287 -0.91 -26.98 2.47
C GLN A 287 -0.69 -25.55 1.96
N MET A 288 -0.36 -24.61 2.86
CA MET A 288 -0.02 -23.24 2.44
C MET A 288 1.31 -23.20 1.67
N LEU A 289 2.20 -24.15 1.95
CA LEU A 289 3.53 -24.28 1.35
C LEU A 289 3.56 -25.31 0.20
N ASP A 290 2.42 -25.58 -0.43
CA ASP A 290 2.38 -26.47 -1.60
C ASP A 290 3.18 -25.86 -2.77
N GLU A 291 4.28 -26.52 -3.14
CA GLU A 291 5.12 -26.19 -4.29
C GLU A 291 4.61 -26.90 -5.54
N ASP A 292 4.93 -26.36 -6.72
CA ASP A 292 4.73 -27.07 -7.98
C ASP A 292 5.53 -28.39 -7.99
N PRO A 293 4.89 -29.56 -8.19
CA PRO A 293 5.57 -30.85 -8.25
C PRO A 293 6.73 -30.89 -9.24
N GLN A 294 6.65 -30.14 -10.35
CA GLN A 294 7.72 -30.07 -11.34
C GLN A 294 8.96 -29.33 -10.82
N LEU A 295 8.77 -28.30 -9.98
CA LEU A 295 9.87 -27.58 -9.34
C LEU A 295 10.51 -28.44 -8.25
N MET A 296 9.71 -29.19 -7.51
CA MET A 296 10.21 -30.13 -6.50
C MET A 296 11.05 -31.24 -7.14
N GLU A 297 10.57 -31.83 -8.23
CA GLU A 297 11.30 -32.88 -8.95
C GLU A 297 12.62 -32.33 -9.54
N LYS A 298 12.59 -31.15 -10.17
CA LYS A 298 13.81 -30.50 -10.68
C LYS A 298 14.81 -30.19 -9.57
N ARG A 299 14.34 -29.78 -8.39
CA ARG A 299 15.19 -29.54 -7.22
C ARG A 299 15.84 -30.83 -6.74
N ASP A 300 15.09 -31.92 -6.64
CA ASP A 300 15.61 -33.22 -6.21
C ASP A 300 16.61 -33.79 -7.21
N GLN A 301 16.34 -33.69 -8.51
CA GLN A 301 17.28 -34.08 -9.55
C GLN A 301 18.57 -33.24 -9.48
N SER A 302 18.45 -31.93 -9.28
CA SER A 302 19.59 -31.02 -9.14
C SER A 302 20.40 -31.27 -7.87
N ALA A 303 19.74 -31.57 -6.75
CA ALA A 303 20.39 -31.93 -5.49
C ALA A 303 21.15 -33.26 -5.59
N LYS A 304 20.52 -34.31 -6.15
CA LYS A 304 21.18 -35.59 -6.42
C LYS A 304 22.41 -35.40 -7.33
N ARG A 305 22.26 -34.60 -8.38
CA ARG A 305 23.37 -34.27 -9.29
C ARG A 305 24.49 -33.50 -8.57
N GLN A 306 24.14 -32.57 -7.68
CA GLN A 306 25.11 -31.84 -6.86
C GLN A 306 25.92 -32.79 -5.96
N ASP A 307 25.26 -33.74 -5.29
CA ASP A 307 25.90 -34.68 -4.39
C ASP A 307 26.80 -35.66 -5.13
N LEU A 308 26.41 -36.09 -6.34
CA LEU A 308 27.28 -36.87 -7.23
C LEU A 308 28.56 -36.11 -7.60
N TYR A 309 28.44 -34.82 -7.96
CA TYR A 309 29.63 -34.01 -8.29
C TYR A 309 30.50 -33.69 -7.06
N LYS A 310 29.90 -33.50 -5.87
CA LYS A 310 30.66 -33.38 -4.61
C LYS A 310 31.41 -34.67 -4.30
N SER A 311 30.74 -35.81 -4.35
CA SER A 311 31.38 -37.12 -4.17
C SER A 311 32.49 -37.36 -5.19
N ALA A 312 32.30 -36.99 -6.46
CA ALA A 312 33.34 -37.08 -7.49
C ALA A 312 34.56 -36.18 -7.21
N ARG A 313 34.34 -35.00 -6.60
CA ARG A 313 35.40 -34.11 -6.13
C ARG A 313 36.14 -34.70 -4.92
N ASP A 314 35.42 -35.22 -3.93
CA ASP A 314 35.97 -35.70 -2.67
C ASP A 314 36.75 -37.01 -2.85
N ASN A 315 36.21 -37.97 -3.60
CA ASN A 315 36.89 -39.23 -3.92
C ASN A 315 38.23 -38.98 -4.66
N ARG A 316 38.30 -37.92 -5.46
CA ARG A 316 39.54 -37.55 -6.17
C ARG A 316 40.54 -36.78 -5.33
N CYS A 317 40.11 -36.06 -4.29
CA CYS A 317 41.02 -35.53 -3.29
C CYS A 317 41.81 -36.69 -2.67
N CYS A 318 41.11 -37.75 -2.25
CA CYS A 318 41.74 -38.97 -1.75
C CYS A 318 42.65 -39.64 -2.79
N SER A 319 42.24 -39.76 -4.07
CA SER A 319 43.09 -40.39 -5.10
C SER A 319 44.35 -39.58 -5.44
N MET A 320 44.29 -38.25 -5.48
CA MET A 320 45.48 -37.42 -5.73
C MET A 320 46.45 -37.43 -4.55
N GLU A 321 45.95 -37.62 -3.32
CA GLU A 321 46.76 -37.75 -2.12
C GLU A 321 47.53 -39.09 -2.08
N VAL A 322 46.90 -40.17 -2.58
CA VAL A 322 47.57 -41.47 -2.77
C VAL A 322 48.64 -41.39 -3.85
N ILE A 323 48.33 -40.79 -5.01
CA ILE A 323 49.30 -40.64 -6.12
C ILE A 323 50.51 -39.76 -5.73
N ARG A 324 50.33 -38.78 -4.83
CA ARG A 324 51.43 -37.96 -4.28
C ARG A 324 52.30 -38.69 -3.26
N ARG A 325 51.77 -39.72 -2.57
CA ARG A 325 52.54 -40.51 -1.60
C ARG A 325 53.37 -41.61 -2.27
N ASP A 326 52.98 -42.04 -3.47
CA ASP A 326 53.67 -43.07 -4.26
C ASP A 326 54.71 -42.51 -5.24
N SER A 327 55.01 -41.19 -5.18
CA SER A 327 56.06 -40.50 -5.96
C SER A 327 57.26 -40.15 -5.09
#